data_AF-A0A8J3F7D0-F1
#
_entry.id   AF-A0A8J3F7D0-F1
#
_cell.length_a   1.000
_cell.length_b   1.000
_cell.length_c   1.000
_cell.angle_alpha   90.00
_cell.angle_beta   90.00
_cell.angle_gamma   90.00
#
_symmetry.space_group_name_H-M   'P 1'
#
loop_
_entity.id
_entity.type
_entity.pdbx_description
1 polymer ?
#
loop_
_entity_poly.entity_id
_entity_poly.type
_entity_poly.pdbx_seq_one_letter_code
_entity_poly.pdbx_strand_id
1 'polypeptide(L)'
;MTRESAMSMPIEYNGFKLMVTVERQTPDQAGSYWRGHFDFWRENSAQARAGTVSRAEPNPVDARNKTLRIAKSIIDAEMVREQAIRCTRPNIVEMASSL
;
A
#
# COMPACT_ATOMS: atom_id res chain seq x y z
N MET A 1 -8.69 7.76 -26.39
CA MET A 1 -8.65 6.50 -25.61
C MET A 1 -9.14 6.82 -24.21
N THR A 2 -10.36 6.41 -23.87
CA THR A 2 -10.93 6.57 -22.52
C THR A 2 -10.33 5.50 -21.62
N ARG A 3 -9.49 5.91 -20.66
CA ARG A 3 -9.06 5.03 -19.57
C ARG A 3 -10.28 4.77 -18.69
N GLU A 4 -10.81 3.54 -18.72
CA GLU A 4 -11.76 3.09 -17.69
C GLU A 4 -11.00 2.90 -16.38
N SER A 5 -10.84 3.98 -15.61
CA SER A 5 -10.39 3.90 -14.21
C SER A 5 -11.58 3.50 -13.35
N ALA A 6 -11.55 2.26 -12.83
CA ALA A 6 -12.56 1.78 -11.92
C ALA A 6 -12.31 2.31 -10.49
N MET A 7 -13.16 3.23 -10.05
CA MET A 7 -13.43 3.71 -8.67
C MET A 7 -12.26 3.70 -7.67
N SER A 8 -11.79 4.89 -7.29
CA SER A 8 -10.87 5.09 -6.18
C SER A 8 -11.56 5.86 -5.05
N MET A 9 -12.08 5.15 -4.05
CA MET A 9 -12.42 5.76 -2.76
C MET A 9 -11.27 5.50 -1.78
N PRO A 10 -10.77 6.52 -1.05
CA PRO A 10 -9.79 6.29 -0.01
C PRO A 10 -10.39 5.45 1.11
N ILE A 11 -9.68 4.39 1.49
CA ILE A 11 -10.03 3.50 2.59
C ILE A 11 -9.06 3.81 3.73
N GLU A 12 -9.59 3.95 4.94
CA GLU A 12 -8.75 4.03 6.15
C GLU A 12 -8.43 2.61 6.65
N TYR A 13 -7.16 2.35 6.93
CA TYR A 13 -6.68 1.08 7.47
C TYR A 13 -5.49 1.32 8.40
N ASN A 14 -5.66 0.98 9.69
CA ASN A 14 -4.64 1.16 10.72
C ASN A 14 -4.01 2.58 10.77
N GLY A 15 -4.84 3.62 10.59
CA GLY A 15 -4.37 5.02 10.57
C GLY A 15 -3.65 5.44 9.28
N PHE A 16 -3.60 4.57 8.27
CA PHE A 16 -3.19 4.92 6.91
C PHE A 16 -4.42 5.18 6.04
N LYS A 17 -4.29 6.15 5.15
CA LYS A 17 -5.16 6.33 3.99
C LYS A 17 -4.61 5.46 2.88
N LEU A 18 -5.45 4.59 2.29
CA LEU A 18 -5.11 3.67 1.21
C LEU A 18 -6.03 3.94 0.02
N MET A 19 -5.43 4.11 -1.15
CA MET A 19 -6.12 4.18 -2.43
C MET A 19 -5.77 2.92 -3.22
N VAL A 20 -6.77 2.30 -3.84
CA VAL A 20 -6.59 1.18 -4.76
C VAL A 20 -7.18 1.62 -6.09
N THR A 21 -6.38 1.47 -7.15
CA THR A 21 -6.77 1.78 -8.52
C THR A 21 -6.58 0.53 -9.35
N VAL A 22 -7.56 0.16 -10.15
CA VAL A 22 -7.44 -0.98 -11.07
C VAL A 22 -7.55 -0.47 -12.49
N GLU A 23 -6.57 -0.86 -13.30
CA GLU A 23 -6.47 -0.48 -14.69
C GLU A 23 -6.54 -1.72 -15.58
N ARG A 24 -7.34 -1.62 -16.65
CA ARG A 24 -7.37 -2.62 -17.70
C ARG A 24 -6.06 -2.55 -18.48
N GLN A 25 -5.32 -3.65 -18.49
CA GLN A 25 -4.12 -3.83 -19.31
C GLN A 25 -4.57 -4.39 -20.67
N THR A 26 -4.41 -3.62 -21.74
CA THR A 26 -4.58 -4.09 -23.12
C THR A 26 -3.38 -3.67 -23.95
N PRO A 27 -2.68 -4.65 -24.54
CA PRO A 27 -2.21 -4.46 -25.91
C PRO A 27 -2.31 -5.76 -26.74
N ASP A 28 -3.08 -5.70 -27.83
CA ASP A 28 -2.96 -6.49 -29.05
C ASP A 28 -3.12 -8.02 -29.14
N GLN A 29 -3.06 -8.85 -28.11
CA GLN A 29 -3.34 -10.29 -28.33
C GLN A 29 -3.70 -11.03 -27.03
N ALA A 30 -4.79 -11.81 -27.09
CA ALA A 30 -5.20 -12.82 -26.10
C ALA A 30 -5.61 -12.32 -24.70
N GLY A 31 -6.76 -11.63 -24.63
CA GLY A 31 -7.53 -11.44 -23.39
C GLY A 31 -7.29 -10.11 -22.69
N SER A 32 -8.36 -9.54 -22.14
CA SER A 32 -8.27 -8.35 -21.29
C SER A 32 -7.92 -8.76 -19.87
N TYR A 33 -6.81 -8.26 -19.35
CA TYR A 33 -6.42 -8.46 -17.95
C TYR A 33 -6.52 -7.14 -17.19
N TRP A 34 -6.69 -7.23 -15.87
CA TRP A 34 -6.82 -6.10 -14.97
C TRP A 34 -5.65 -6.11 -14.00
N ARG A 35 -4.93 -5.00 -13.91
CA ARG A 35 -3.82 -4.83 -12.99
C ARG A 35 -4.20 -3.80 -11.95
N GLY A 36 -3.92 -4.12 -10.69
CA GLY A 36 -4.14 -3.18 -9.61
C GLY A 36 -2.86 -2.48 -9.18
N HIS A 37 -3.07 -1.24 -8.76
CA HIS A 37 -2.12 -0.30 -8.22
C HIS A 37 -2.65 0.16 -6.87
N PHE A 38 -1.77 0.53 -5.97
CA PHE A 38 -2.17 1.08 -4.68
C PHE A 38 -1.21 2.16 -4.23
N ASP A 39 -1.76 3.12 -3.49
CA ASP A 39 -1.02 4.19 -2.85
C ASP A 39 -1.48 4.28 -1.40
N PHE A 40 -0.56 4.35 -0.44
CA PHE A 40 -0.92 4.58 0.95
C PHE A 40 -0.04 5.61 1.64
N TRP A 41 -0.63 6.36 2.56
CA TRP A 41 0.04 7.43 3.29
C TRP A 41 -0.61 7.67 4.66
N ARG A 42 0.06 8.42 5.53
CA ARG A 42 -0.53 9.01 6.74
C ARG A 42 -0.72 10.50 6.55
N GLU A 43 -1.67 11.10 7.26
CA GLU A 43 -1.91 12.55 7.19
C GLU A 43 -0.66 13.38 7.53
N ASN A 44 0.13 12.90 8.49
CA ASN A 44 1.35 13.57 8.93
C ASN A 44 2.61 13.11 8.19
N SER A 45 2.48 12.27 7.15
CA SER A 45 3.59 11.82 6.33
C SER A 45 3.69 12.68 5.09
N ALA A 46 4.87 13.26 4.85
CA ALA A 46 5.15 14.01 3.63
C ALA A 46 5.21 13.11 2.37
N GLN A 47 5.29 11.79 2.52
CA GLN A 47 5.44 10.86 1.41
C GLN A 47 4.36 9.77 1.42
N ALA A 48 3.71 9.62 0.25
CA ALA A 48 2.89 8.46 -0.07
C ALA A 48 3.76 7.35 -0.66
N ARG A 49 3.42 6.10 -0.33
CA ARG A 49 4.07 4.93 -0.91
C ARG A 49 3.15 4.31 -1.95
N ALA A 50 3.68 4.18 -3.17
CA ALA A 50 3.01 3.58 -4.31
C ALA A 50 3.50 2.16 -4.56
N GLY A 51 2.62 1.30 -5.04
CA GLY A 51 2.94 -0.06 -5.44
C GLY A 51 2.07 -0.56 -6.59
N THR A 52 2.60 -1.48 -7.38
CA THR A 52 1.89 -2.12 -8.49
C THR A 52 1.92 -3.63 -8.30
N VAL A 53 0.77 -4.29 -8.45
CA VAL A 53 0.67 -5.75 -8.36
C VAL A 53 1.20 -6.36 -9.67
N SER A 54 2.21 -7.22 -9.55
CA SER A 54 2.91 -7.77 -10.73
C SER A 54 2.04 -8.67 -11.61
N ARG A 55 1.14 -9.46 -11.01
CA ARG A 55 0.24 -10.38 -11.73
C ARG A 55 -1.09 -9.68 -12.01
N ALA A 56 -1.51 -9.71 -13.27
CA ALA A 56 -2.83 -9.23 -13.69
C ALA A 56 -3.89 -10.32 -13.53
N GLU A 57 -5.13 -9.91 -13.29
CA GLU A 57 -6.30 -10.77 -13.04
C GLU A 57 -7.28 -10.72 -14.22
N PRO A 58 -8.12 -11.75 -14.42
CA PRO A 58 -9.06 -11.79 -15.55
C PRO A 58 -10.23 -10.80 -15.40
N ASN A 59 -10.52 -10.31 -14.20
CA ASN A 59 -11.62 -9.37 -13.96
C ASN A 59 -11.22 -8.27 -12.95
N PRO A 60 -11.91 -7.11 -12.95
CA PRO A 60 -11.50 -5.95 -12.15
C PRO A 60 -11.71 -6.16 -10.65
N VAL A 61 -12.69 -6.98 -10.26
CA VAL A 61 -13.02 -7.23 -8.85
C VAL A 61 -11.93 -8.06 -8.18
N ASP A 62 -11.43 -9.09 -8.85
CA ASP A 62 -10.32 -9.92 -8.36
C ASP A 62 -9.03 -9.11 -8.29
N ALA A 63 -8.75 -8.30 -9.31
CA ALA A 63 -7.62 -7.37 -9.29
C ALA A 63 -7.72 -6.42 -8.09
N ARG A 64 -8.89 -5.83 -7.82
CA ARG A 64 -9.11 -4.95 -6.67
C ARG A 64 -8.90 -5.70 -5.35
N ASN A 65 -9.55 -6.85 -5.16
CA ASN A 65 -9.50 -7.62 -3.92
C ASN A 65 -8.07 -8.09 -3.60
N LYS A 66 -7.36 -8.57 -4.63
CA LYS A 66 -5.96 -8.97 -4.51
C LYS A 66 -5.06 -7.78 -4.17
N THR A 67 -5.26 -6.66 -4.85
CA THR A 67 -4.48 -5.42 -4.63
C THR A 67 -4.69 -4.89 -3.23
N LEU A 68 -5.95 -4.88 -2.75
CA LEU A 68 -6.29 -4.50 -1.39
C LEU A 68 -5.60 -5.41 -0.36
N ARG A 69 -5.59 -6.73 -0.58
CA ARG A 69 -4.91 -7.69 0.31
C ARG A 69 -3.41 -7.45 0.37
N ILE A 70 -2.76 -7.24 -0.78
CA ILE A 70 -1.32 -6.96 -0.87
C ILE A 70 -1.00 -5.63 -0.18
N ALA A 71 -1.75 -4.58 -0.47
CA ALA A 71 -1.55 -3.26 0.14
C ALA A 71 -1.67 -3.32 1.67
N LYS A 72 -2.70 -3.99 2.20
CA LYS A 72 -2.88 -4.18 3.64
C LYS A 72 -1.71 -4.93 4.28
N SER A 73 -1.25 -6.01 3.66
CA SER A 73 -0.09 -6.76 4.16
C SER A 73 1.18 -5.92 4.23
N ILE A 74 1.38 -4.99 3.28
CA ILE A 74 2.51 -4.06 3.30
C ILE A 74 2.35 -3.03 4.41
N ILE A 75 1.14 -2.49 4.61
CA ILE A 75 0.84 -1.58 5.72
C ILE A 75 1.11 -2.24 7.07
N ASP A 76 0.68 -3.50 7.24
CA ASP A 76 0.91 -4.26 8.46
C ASP A 76 2.41 -4.46 8.73
N ALA A 77 3.20 -4.77 7.68
CA ALA A 77 4.65 -4.88 7.80
C ALA A 77 5.32 -3.53 8.16
N GLU A 78 4.83 -2.41 7.62
CA GLU A 78 5.33 -1.07 7.99
C GLU A 78 5.03 -0.73 9.44
N MET A 79 3.85 -1.11 9.96
CA MET A 79 3.53 -0.94 11.38
C MET A 79 4.48 -1.72 12.29
N VAL A 80 4.74 -2.99 11.98
CA VAL A 80 5.68 -3.81 12.76
C VAL A 80 7.07 -3.20 12.73
N ARG A 81 7.53 -2.71 11.57
CA ARG A 81 8.81 -2.00 11.44
C ARG A 81 8.88 -0.74 12.30
N GLU A 82 7.84 0.09 12.29
CA GLU A 82 7.77 1.29 13.14
C GLU A 82 7.79 0.95 14.63
N GLN A 83 7.05 -0.07 15.04
CA GLN A 83 7.00 -0.52 16.43
C GLN A 83 8.36 -1.04 16.90
N ALA A 84 9.04 -1.85 16.08
CA ALA A 84 10.37 -2.35 16.37
C ALA A 84 11.38 -1.21 16.58
N ILE A 85 11.34 -0.15 15.76
CA ILE A 85 12.21 1.03 15.88
C ILE A 85 11.94 1.78 17.19
N ARG A 86 10.68 1.89 17.62
CA ARG A 86 10.33 2.57 18.89
C ARG A 86 10.80 1.77 20.10
N CYS A 87 10.67 0.45 20.08
CA CYS A 87 11.06 -0.42 21.19
C CYS A 87 12.59 -0.58 21.35
N THR A 88 13.37 -0.33 20.29
CA THR A 88 14.85 -0.47 20.28
C THR A 88 15.60 0.83 20.59
N ARG A 89 14.93 1.89 21.07
CA ARG A 89 15.59 3.02 21.73
C ARG A 89 15.65 2.78 23.24
N PRO A 90 16.71 2.14 23.78
CA PRO A 90 16.96 2.24 25.21
C PRO A 90 17.26 3.70 25.56
N ASN A 91 16.80 4.15 26.74
CA ASN A 91 17.26 5.35 27.42
C ASN A 91 18.80 5.31 27.55
N ILE A 92 19.54 5.75 26.54
CA ILE A 92 21.01 5.89 26.63
C ILE A 92 21.38 7.14 27.45
N VAL A 93 20.41 8.01 27.76
CA VAL A 93 20.65 9.29 28.44
C VAL A 93 20.84 9.16 29.97
N GLU A 94 20.41 8.08 30.62
CA GLU A 94 20.38 8.04 32.10
C GLU A 94 21.57 7.34 32.79
N MET A 95 22.53 6.76 32.07
CA MET A 95 23.69 6.09 32.71
C MET A 95 25.01 6.88 32.65
N ALA A 96 25.06 8.03 31.96
CA ALA A 96 26.29 8.81 31.81
C ALA A 96 26.48 9.93 32.87
N SER A 97 25.53 10.10 33.80
CA SER A 97 25.58 11.16 34.84
C SER A 97 25.90 10.63 36.24
N SER A 98 26.48 9.43 36.37
CA SER A 98 26.85 8.84 37.67
C SER A 98 28.31 8.39 37.76
N LEU A 99 29.20 8.97 36.96
CA LEU A 99 30.66 8.83 37.11
C LEU A 99 31.29 10.16 37.50
#